data_AF-A0A8J3LAK7-F1
#
_entry.id   AF-A0A8J3LAK7-F1
#
_cell.length_a   1.000
_cell.length_b   1.000
_cell.length_c   1.000
_cell.angle_alpha   90.00
_cell.angle_beta   90.00
_cell.angle_gamma   90.00
#
_symmetry.space_group_name_H-M   'P 1'
#
loop_
_entity.id
_entity.type
_entity.pdbx_description
1 polymer ?
#
loop_
_entity_poly.entity_id
_entity_poly.type
_entity_poly.pdbx_seq_one_letter_code
_entity_poly.pdbx_strand_id
1 'polypeptide(L)'
;MSTPTDPVLWHHVLLRLSGRIPDGMLAEARGLLAEGRLVEVAERVGGWLAALAPVLPADEAILVGAPPARGEETIPPYGLAPVGPEALIEHGDEIPSCLDLTVPADPAGDRHRTDLPDVAVAEAAARLPAVCGVWRVWRYPTADTPWAEPRRMYLVELSADAADRLPEVTGRLQTALAAAGMADPLVECYADPDRLPVFHRHARAFGALLWAAREAEPIRLARVFDGADPVTGPYFDLFHPRVADDADRERTLAYLDAGTPLLATSSLLADVVAPERGEVVPMTFRTDGRWIWPDAVAYYLAQHRLAPDPDLAAWIRAAGFTAPAVDGVAVHRATMALFTPAPEPNQAAG
;
A
#
# COMPACT_ATOMS: atom_id res chain seq x y z
N MET A 1 15.23 -36.13 3.30
CA MET A 1 14.93 -34.72 3.61
C MET A 1 13.49 -34.51 3.18
N SER A 2 12.56 -34.29 4.11
CA SER A 2 11.14 -34.12 3.77
C SER A 2 11.01 -32.94 2.82
N THR A 3 10.44 -33.17 1.64
CA THR A 3 10.13 -32.12 0.68
C THR A 3 9.24 -31.09 1.37
N PRO A 4 9.56 -29.79 1.34
CA PRO A 4 8.70 -28.79 1.96
C PRO A 4 7.40 -28.68 1.17
N THR A 5 6.28 -29.07 1.77
CA THR A 5 4.99 -29.31 1.11
C THR A 5 4.04 -28.11 1.08
N ASP A 6 4.49 -26.90 1.41
CA ASP A 6 3.61 -25.73 1.54
C ASP A 6 3.79 -24.76 0.35
N PRO A 7 2.83 -24.73 -0.60
CA PRO A 7 2.87 -23.82 -1.73
C PRO A 7 2.83 -22.33 -1.33
N VAL A 8 2.17 -21.99 -0.24
CA VAL A 8 2.03 -20.60 0.23
C VAL A 8 3.35 -20.11 0.81
N LEU A 9 4.04 -20.94 1.59
CA LEU A 9 5.37 -20.58 2.07
C LEU A 9 6.37 -20.45 0.92
N TRP A 10 6.33 -21.34 -0.08
CA TRP A 10 7.14 -21.17 -1.29
C TRP A 10 6.80 -19.88 -2.05
N HIS A 11 5.53 -19.50 -2.11
CA HIS A 11 5.11 -18.23 -2.71
C HIS A 11 5.78 -17.03 -2.01
N HIS A 12 5.75 -17.00 -0.68
CA HIS A 12 6.42 -15.96 0.10
C HIS A 12 7.95 -15.94 -0.09
N VAL A 13 8.58 -17.12 -0.21
CA VAL A 13 10.01 -17.20 -0.55
C VAL A 13 10.28 -16.60 -1.93
N LEU A 14 9.44 -16.87 -2.93
CA LEU A 14 9.59 -16.29 -4.27
C LEU A 14 9.38 -14.77 -4.29
N LEU A 15 8.49 -14.21 -3.44
CA LEU A 15 8.37 -12.76 -3.29
C LEU A 15 9.73 -12.15 -2.86
N ARG A 16 10.44 -12.78 -1.92
CA ARG A 16 11.73 -12.28 -1.42
C ARG A 16 12.87 -12.35 -2.44
N LEU A 17 12.72 -13.14 -3.50
CA LEU A 17 13.66 -13.20 -4.61
C LEU A 17 13.38 -12.16 -5.71
N SER A 18 12.24 -11.47 -5.66
CA SER A 18 11.90 -10.42 -6.63
C SER A 18 12.93 -9.30 -6.61
N GLY A 19 13.38 -8.91 -7.81
CA GLY A 19 14.47 -7.95 -8.00
C GLY A 19 15.87 -8.44 -7.61
N ARG A 20 16.05 -9.73 -7.27
CA ARG A 20 17.36 -10.27 -6.83
C ARG A 20 17.87 -11.42 -7.70
N ILE A 21 16.98 -12.01 -8.51
CA ILE A 21 17.30 -13.08 -9.47
C ILE A 21 16.76 -12.70 -10.87
N PRO A 22 17.19 -13.38 -11.95
CA PRO A 22 16.67 -13.12 -13.29
C PRO A 22 15.15 -13.27 -13.40
N ASP A 23 14.50 -12.33 -14.07
CA ASP A 23 13.03 -12.25 -14.15
C ASP A 23 12.37 -13.46 -14.77
N GLY A 24 12.90 -13.96 -15.90
CA GLY A 24 12.36 -15.15 -16.56
C GLY A 24 12.40 -16.37 -15.67
N MET A 25 13.46 -16.52 -14.87
CA MET A 25 13.56 -17.60 -13.89
C MET A 25 12.52 -17.46 -12.78
N LEU A 26 12.30 -16.24 -12.29
CA LEU A 26 11.29 -15.97 -11.26
C LEU A 26 9.86 -16.19 -11.80
N ALA A 27 9.59 -15.73 -13.02
CA ALA A 27 8.31 -15.92 -13.70
C ALA A 27 8.02 -17.41 -13.90
N GLU A 28 9.00 -18.20 -14.34
CA GLU A 28 8.89 -19.64 -14.51
C GLU A 28 8.69 -20.37 -13.16
N ALA A 29 9.44 -20.00 -12.13
CA ALA A 29 9.29 -20.59 -10.79
C ALA A 29 7.86 -20.39 -10.23
N ARG A 30 7.23 -19.24 -10.51
CA ARG A 30 5.83 -18.97 -10.14
C ARG A 30 4.85 -19.82 -10.93
N GLY A 31 5.10 -20.03 -12.23
CA GLY A 31 4.34 -20.97 -13.05
C GLY A 31 4.40 -22.40 -12.50
N LEU A 32 5.61 -22.89 -12.21
CA LEU A 32 5.82 -24.20 -11.59
C LEU A 32 5.11 -24.32 -10.24
N LEU A 33 5.16 -23.27 -9.42
CA LEU A 33 4.48 -23.22 -8.13
C LEU A 33 2.95 -23.30 -8.28
N ALA A 34 2.39 -22.58 -9.25
CA ALA A 34 0.95 -22.62 -9.55
C ALA A 34 0.49 -24.01 -10.04
N GLU A 35 1.38 -24.77 -10.69
CA GLU A 35 1.16 -26.16 -11.10
C GLU A 35 1.39 -27.18 -9.97
N GLY A 36 1.81 -26.75 -8.78
CA GLY A 36 2.11 -27.61 -7.63
C GLY A 36 3.46 -28.35 -7.74
N ARG A 37 4.35 -27.92 -8.64
CA ARG A 37 5.66 -28.57 -8.93
C ARG A 37 6.75 -28.08 -7.96
N LEU A 38 6.52 -28.26 -6.66
CA LEU A 38 7.37 -27.70 -5.58
C LEU A 38 8.83 -28.13 -5.63
N VAL A 39 9.11 -29.37 -6.04
CA VAL A 39 10.49 -29.87 -6.16
C VAL A 39 11.28 -29.05 -7.19
N GLU A 40 10.67 -28.77 -8.33
CA GLU A 40 11.31 -28.02 -9.42
C GLU A 40 11.48 -26.55 -9.06
N VAL A 41 10.54 -25.98 -8.30
CA VAL A 41 10.72 -24.65 -7.70
C VAL A 41 11.96 -24.64 -6.82
N ALA A 42 12.08 -25.59 -5.89
CA ALA A 42 13.21 -25.68 -4.97
C ALA A 42 14.55 -25.86 -5.69
N GLU A 43 14.61 -26.75 -6.68
CA GLU A 43 15.80 -26.96 -7.51
C GLU A 43 16.19 -25.68 -8.28
N ARG A 44 15.19 -24.95 -8.78
CA ARG A 44 15.42 -23.75 -9.57
C ARG A 44 16.00 -22.61 -8.74
N VAL A 45 15.45 -22.38 -7.55
CA VAL A 45 15.82 -21.22 -6.73
C VAL A 45 16.83 -21.53 -5.64
N GLY A 46 17.10 -22.81 -5.35
CA GLY A 46 17.97 -23.23 -4.24
C GLY A 46 19.38 -22.64 -4.31
N GLY A 47 20.00 -22.62 -5.50
CA GLY A 47 21.32 -22.01 -5.70
C GLY A 47 21.32 -20.50 -5.42
N TRP A 48 20.25 -19.80 -5.80
CA TRP A 48 20.09 -18.37 -5.52
C TRP A 48 19.83 -18.09 -4.05
N LEU A 49 19.00 -18.89 -3.39
CA LEU A 49 18.74 -18.77 -1.96
C LEU A 49 20.03 -18.94 -1.15
N ALA A 50 20.88 -19.90 -1.51
CA ALA A 50 22.17 -20.11 -0.88
C ALA A 50 23.15 -18.94 -1.15
N ALA A 51 23.15 -18.38 -2.36
CA ALA A 51 24.05 -17.29 -2.74
C ALA A 51 23.64 -15.94 -2.14
N LEU A 52 22.35 -15.64 -2.10
CA LEU A 52 21.80 -14.37 -1.63
C LEU A 52 21.57 -14.32 -0.12
N ALA A 53 21.27 -15.48 0.50
CA ALA A 53 20.91 -15.61 1.91
C ALA A 53 19.93 -14.52 2.40
N PRO A 54 18.73 -14.40 1.77
CA PRO A 54 17.78 -13.34 2.10
C PRO A 54 17.30 -13.44 3.56
N VAL A 55 16.82 -12.32 4.10
CA VAL A 55 16.15 -12.32 5.41
C VAL A 55 14.80 -13.03 5.28
N LEU A 56 14.67 -14.17 5.97
CA LEU A 56 13.49 -15.02 5.95
C LEU A 56 12.83 -15.08 7.35
N PRO A 57 11.50 -14.98 7.44
CA PRO A 57 10.75 -15.40 8.61
C PRO A 57 11.04 -16.86 8.99
N ALA A 58 10.76 -17.23 10.23
CA ALA A 58 11.16 -18.53 10.77
C ALA A 58 10.57 -19.73 10.00
N ASP A 59 9.30 -19.65 9.60
CA ASP A 59 8.60 -20.68 8.82
C ASP A 59 9.23 -20.86 7.42
N GLU A 60 9.55 -19.78 6.74
CA GLU A 60 10.21 -19.78 5.43
C GLU A 60 11.67 -20.24 5.51
N ALA A 61 12.40 -19.86 6.56
CA ALA A 61 13.76 -20.35 6.79
C ALA A 61 13.79 -21.86 7.01
N ILE A 62 12.84 -22.39 7.80
CA ILE A 62 12.65 -23.83 8.00
C ILE A 62 12.34 -24.53 6.68
N LEU A 63 11.45 -23.94 5.86
CA LEU A 63 11.07 -24.49 4.55
C LEU A 63 12.29 -24.74 3.67
N VAL A 64 13.21 -23.78 3.58
CA VAL A 64 14.39 -23.88 2.69
C VAL A 64 15.64 -24.47 3.38
N GLY A 65 15.54 -24.86 4.65
CA GLY A 65 16.65 -25.39 5.42
C GLY A 65 17.75 -24.36 5.72
N ALA A 66 17.41 -23.07 5.77
CA ALA A 66 18.32 -21.98 6.10
C ALA A 66 18.27 -21.65 7.60
N PRO A 67 19.38 -21.15 8.20
CA PRO A 67 19.31 -20.57 9.52
C PRO A 67 18.40 -19.32 9.50
N PRO A 68 17.64 -19.04 10.57
CA PRO A 68 16.85 -17.83 10.65
C PRO A 68 17.77 -16.61 10.62
N ALA A 69 17.74 -15.86 9.52
CA ALA A 69 18.49 -14.62 9.39
C ALA A 69 17.77 -13.52 10.19
N ARG A 70 18.51 -12.84 11.07
CA ARG A 70 18.03 -11.66 11.79
C ARG A 70 18.70 -10.43 11.20
N GLY A 71 17.91 -9.49 10.69
CA GLY A 71 18.41 -8.26 10.09
C GLY A 71 17.29 -7.49 9.42
N GLU A 72 17.59 -6.24 9.04
CA GLU A 72 16.69 -5.45 8.20
C GLU A 72 16.71 -5.98 6.77
N GLU A 73 15.54 -5.99 6.13
CA GLU A 73 15.44 -6.39 4.73
C GLU A 73 16.14 -5.36 3.84
N THR A 74 17.15 -5.78 3.09
CA THR A 74 17.79 -4.91 2.09
C THR A 74 16.90 -4.79 0.86
N ILE A 75 16.50 -3.57 0.51
CA ILE A 75 15.67 -3.30 -0.67
C ILE A 75 16.54 -3.40 -1.94
N PRO A 76 16.11 -4.12 -2.99
CA PRO A 76 16.79 -4.10 -4.28
C PRO A 76 16.90 -2.65 -4.80
N PRO A 77 18.07 -2.21 -5.26
CA PRO A 77 18.32 -0.80 -5.57
C PRO A 77 17.78 -0.43 -6.96
N TYR A 78 16.46 -0.53 -7.13
CA TYR A 78 15.74 -0.11 -8.33
C TYR A 78 14.93 1.16 -8.07
N GLY A 79 14.87 2.03 -9.07
CA GLY A 79 13.85 3.08 -9.11
C GLY A 79 12.48 2.46 -9.39
N LEU A 80 11.42 3.07 -8.88
CA LEU A 80 10.04 2.63 -9.09
C LEU A 80 9.22 3.78 -9.66
N ALA A 81 8.40 3.52 -10.68
CA ALA A 81 7.47 4.50 -11.22
C ALA A 81 6.16 3.85 -11.68
N PRO A 82 5.05 4.60 -11.73
CA PRO A 82 3.74 4.06 -12.11
C PRO A 82 3.56 3.95 -13.63
N VAL A 83 4.47 4.51 -14.42
CA VAL A 83 4.44 4.56 -15.89
C VAL A 83 5.66 3.89 -16.52
N GLY A 84 5.56 3.59 -17.82
CA GLY A 84 6.65 2.99 -18.59
C GLY A 84 7.75 3.99 -19.02
N PRO A 85 8.86 3.49 -19.58
CA PRO A 85 10.06 4.28 -19.85
C PRO A 85 9.82 5.46 -20.78
N GLU A 86 8.98 5.29 -21.80
CA GLU A 86 8.66 6.35 -22.77
C GLU A 86 8.02 7.56 -22.08
N ALA A 87 6.96 7.34 -21.31
CA ALA A 87 6.27 8.39 -20.57
C ALA A 87 7.16 9.02 -19.48
N LEU A 88 8.00 8.21 -18.81
CA LEU A 88 8.91 8.73 -17.79
C LEU A 88 10.01 9.62 -18.40
N ILE A 89 10.54 9.27 -19.57
CA ILE A 89 11.52 10.09 -20.30
C ILE A 89 10.88 11.38 -20.80
N GLU A 90 9.65 11.31 -21.30
CA GLU A 90 8.95 12.47 -21.88
C GLU A 90 8.54 13.51 -20.82
N HIS A 91 8.04 13.05 -19.67
CA HIS A 91 7.41 13.93 -18.67
C HIS A 91 8.19 14.07 -17.36
N GLY A 92 9.15 13.18 -17.07
CA GLY A 92 10.03 13.27 -15.91
C GLY A 92 9.30 13.53 -14.61
N ASP A 93 9.65 14.64 -13.94
CA ASP A 93 9.11 15.05 -12.64
C ASP A 93 7.63 15.46 -12.67
N GLU A 94 7.03 15.64 -13.86
CA GLU A 94 5.59 15.86 -14.00
C GLU A 94 4.79 14.57 -13.75
N ILE A 95 5.43 13.40 -13.77
CA ILE A 95 4.77 12.13 -13.46
C ILE A 95 4.53 12.03 -11.95
N PRO A 96 3.26 11.91 -11.50
CA PRO A 96 2.98 11.66 -10.09
C PRO A 96 3.65 10.36 -9.61
N SER A 97 4.09 10.33 -8.36
CA SER A 97 4.73 9.14 -7.78
C SER A 97 3.82 7.90 -7.77
N CYS A 98 2.51 8.10 -7.74
CA CYS A 98 1.50 7.04 -7.84
C CYS A 98 0.26 7.53 -8.59
N LEU A 99 -0.51 6.59 -9.15
CA LEU A 99 -1.69 6.90 -9.96
C LEU A 99 -2.89 6.03 -9.55
N ASP A 100 -4.10 6.54 -9.74
CA ASP A 100 -5.34 5.75 -9.72
C ASP A 100 -5.99 5.86 -11.10
N LEU A 101 -5.87 4.79 -11.90
CA LEU A 101 -6.43 4.71 -13.26
C LEU A 101 -7.85 4.11 -13.25
N THR A 102 -8.42 3.85 -12.07
CA THR A 102 -9.82 3.38 -11.91
C THR A 102 -10.81 4.54 -11.88
N VAL A 103 -10.33 5.75 -11.62
CA VAL A 103 -11.11 6.99 -11.71
C VAL A 103 -10.76 7.73 -13.01
N PRO A 104 -11.70 8.46 -13.62
CA PRO A 104 -11.41 9.27 -14.80
C PRO A 104 -10.24 10.22 -14.50
N ALA A 105 -9.20 10.17 -15.35
CA ALA A 105 -7.99 10.95 -15.17
C ALA A 105 -8.27 12.46 -15.16
N ASP A 106 -7.39 13.19 -14.46
CA ASP A 106 -7.11 14.62 -14.66
C ASP A 106 -7.10 14.98 -16.16
N PRO A 107 -7.61 16.14 -16.60
CA PRO A 107 -7.61 16.64 -17.99
C PRO A 107 -6.31 16.53 -18.82
N ALA A 108 -5.17 16.09 -18.26
CA ALA A 108 -3.94 15.77 -18.98
C ALA A 108 -4.01 14.53 -19.90
N GLY A 109 -5.11 13.77 -19.88
CA GLY A 109 -5.74 13.14 -21.06
C GLY A 109 -5.05 11.99 -21.83
N ASP A 110 -3.72 11.82 -21.83
CA ASP A 110 -3.07 10.75 -22.61
C ASP A 110 -1.71 10.28 -22.03
N ARG A 111 -1.23 10.85 -20.92
CA ARG A 111 0.13 10.63 -20.37
C ARG A 111 0.32 9.29 -19.63
N HIS A 112 -0.77 8.60 -19.31
CA HIS A 112 -0.78 7.47 -18.37
C HIS A 112 -1.52 6.24 -18.90
N ARG A 113 -1.61 6.07 -20.22
CA ARG A 113 -2.45 5.07 -20.88
C ARG A 113 -2.20 3.64 -20.38
N THR A 114 -3.28 2.88 -20.30
CA THR A 114 -3.27 1.42 -20.21
C THR A 114 -3.04 0.83 -21.60
N ASP A 115 -2.30 -0.27 -21.68
CA ASP A 115 -2.13 -1.07 -22.90
C ASP A 115 -2.78 -2.46 -22.78
N LEU A 116 -2.59 -3.31 -23.79
CA LEU A 116 -3.24 -4.62 -23.86
C LEU A 116 -2.91 -5.52 -22.64
N PRO A 117 -1.65 -5.66 -22.18
CA PRO A 117 -1.34 -6.35 -20.93
C PRO A 117 -2.06 -5.79 -19.70
N ASP A 118 -2.15 -4.47 -19.55
CA ASP A 118 -2.84 -3.85 -18.41
C ASP A 118 -4.33 -4.17 -18.40
N VAL A 119 -4.98 -4.12 -19.57
CA VAL A 119 -6.39 -4.50 -19.73
C VAL A 119 -6.57 -6.00 -19.43
N ALA A 120 -5.70 -6.86 -19.96
CA ALA A 120 -5.80 -8.30 -19.79
C ALA A 120 -5.68 -8.73 -18.32
N VAL A 121 -4.76 -8.15 -17.55
CA VAL A 121 -4.62 -8.47 -16.12
C VAL A 121 -5.79 -7.93 -15.30
N ALA A 122 -6.28 -6.73 -15.60
CA ALA A 122 -7.45 -6.15 -14.93
C ALA A 122 -8.71 -6.99 -15.17
N GLU A 123 -8.98 -7.41 -16.42
CA GLU A 123 -10.11 -8.27 -16.75
C GLU A 123 -9.97 -9.69 -16.18
N ALA A 124 -8.75 -10.22 -16.09
CA ALA A 124 -8.50 -11.51 -15.46
C ALA A 124 -8.74 -11.44 -13.95
N ALA A 125 -8.27 -10.38 -13.29
CA ALA A 125 -8.50 -10.12 -11.88
C ALA A 125 -9.98 -9.88 -11.55
N ALA A 126 -10.71 -9.14 -12.38
CA ALA A 126 -12.14 -8.89 -12.19
C ALA A 126 -13.01 -10.17 -12.17
N ARG A 127 -12.51 -11.26 -12.74
CA ARG A 127 -13.17 -12.59 -12.73
C ARG A 127 -12.81 -13.43 -11.50
N LEU A 128 -12.00 -12.91 -10.60
CA LEU A 128 -11.52 -13.60 -9.40
C LEU A 128 -12.06 -12.88 -8.16
N PRO A 129 -13.08 -13.44 -7.47
CA PRO A 129 -13.67 -12.82 -6.28
C PRO A 129 -12.69 -12.58 -5.13
N ALA A 130 -11.56 -13.29 -5.15
CA ALA A 130 -10.52 -13.17 -4.13
C ALA A 130 -9.68 -11.89 -4.26
N VAL A 131 -9.65 -11.23 -5.42
CA VAL A 131 -8.73 -10.09 -5.68
C VAL A 131 -9.36 -8.79 -5.22
N CYS A 132 -8.63 -8.03 -4.41
CA CYS A 132 -9.02 -6.70 -3.91
C CYS A 132 -8.58 -5.58 -4.87
N GLY A 133 -7.37 -5.67 -5.43
CA GLY A 133 -6.81 -4.65 -6.31
C GLY A 133 -5.62 -5.14 -7.14
N VAL A 134 -5.37 -4.44 -8.25
CA VAL A 134 -4.26 -4.68 -9.18
C VAL A 134 -3.54 -3.38 -9.45
N TRP A 135 -2.22 -3.39 -9.28
CA TRP A 135 -1.34 -2.26 -9.57
C TRP A 135 -0.32 -2.63 -10.63
N ARG A 136 -0.06 -1.71 -11.54
CA ARG A 136 1.12 -1.72 -12.43
C ARG A 136 2.22 -0.89 -11.81
N VAL A 137 3.43 -1.42 -11.80
CA VAL A 137 4.64 -0.68 -11.43
C VAL A 137 5.77 -1.05 -12.36
N TRP A 138 6.60 -0.07 -12.68
CA TRP A 138 7.83 -0.29 -13.44
C TRP A 138 9.03 -0.14 -12.51
N ARG A 139 9.93 -1.12 -12.57
CA ARG A 139 11.26 -1.01 -11.98
C ARG A 139 12.25 -0.48 -13.01
N TYR A 140 13.15 0.40 -12.58
CA TYR A 140 14.15 1.05 -13.43
C TYR A 140 15.56 0.85 -12.89
N PRO A 141 16.57 0.74 -13.77
CA PRO A 141 17.96 0.70 -13.35
C PRO A 141 18.35 1.98 -12.60
N THR A 142 19.23 1.83 -11.63
CA THR A 142 19.88 2.93 -10.90
C THR A 142 21.39 2.88 -11.13
N ALA A 143 22.13 3.78 -10.49
CA ALA A 143 23.59 3.73 -10.48
C ALA A 143 24.15 2.40 -9.93
N ASP A 144 23.40 1.72 -9.06
CA ASP A 144 23.77 0.43 -8.48
C ASP A 144 23.35 -0.77 -9.35
N THR A 145 22.49 -0.55 -10.36
CA THR A 145 22.01 -1.58 -11.28
C THR A 145 22.10 -1.15 -12.76
N PRO A 146 23.24 -0.62 -13.24
CA PRO A 146 23.34 -0.04 -14.59
C PRO A 146 23.19 -1.07 -15.72
N TRP A 147 23.29 -2.37 -15.41
CA TRP A 147 23.09 -3.47 -16.36
C TRP A 147 21.62 -3.89 -16.50
N ALA A 148 20.71 -3.40 -15.65
CA ALA A 148 19.31 -3.80 -15.67
C ALA A 148 18.52 -3.01 -16.72
N GLU A 149 17.54 -3.67 -17.32
CA GLU A 149 16.56 -3.00 -18.18
C GLU A 149 15.31 -2.61 -17.38
N PRO A 150 14.57 -1.57 -17.81
CA PRO A 150 13.25 -1.28 -17.25
C PRO A 150 12.32 -2.49 -17.38
N ARG A 151 11.66 -2.88 -16.28
CA ARG A 151 10.77 -4.04 -16.27
C ARG A 151 9.44 -3.70 -15.62
N ARG A 152 8.38 -4.17 -16.25
CA ARG A 152 7.01 -4.01 -15.75
C ARG A 152 6.66 -5.16 -14.81
N MET A 153 5.99 -4.83 -13.72
CA MET A 153 5.52 -5.75 -12.70
C MET A 153 4.07 -5.44 -12.34
N TYR A 154 3.34 -6.46 -11.92
CA TYR A 154 1.98 -6.32 -11.42
C TYR A 154 1.90 -6.78 -9.98
N LEU A 155 1.50 -5.89 -9.08
CA LEU A 155 1.16 -6.26 -7.71
C LEU A 155 -0.33 -6.53 -7.62
N VAL A 156 -0.69 -7.58 -6.90
CA VAL A 156 -2.08 -8.04 -6.80
C VAL A 156 -2.39 -8.36 -5.35
N GLU A 157 -3.36 -7.67 -4.79
CA GLU A 157 -3.81 -7.94 -3.43
C GLU A 157 -5.00 -8.89 -3.47
N LEU A 158 -4.94 -9.94 -2.64
CA LEU A 158 -6.04 -10.82 -2.36
C LEU A 158 -6.62 -10.48 -0.98
N SER A 159 -7.89 -10.84 -0.81
CA SER A 159 -8.54 -10.88 0.49
C SER A 159 -7.82 -11.84 1.44
N ALA A 160 -7.81 -11.51 2.73
CA ALA A 160 -7.06 -12.24 3.75
C ALA A 160 -7.46 -13.72 3.85
N ASP A 161 -8.72 -14.04 3.58
CA ASP A 161 -9.27 -15.41 3.57
C ASP A 161 -8.91 -16.22 2.32
N ALA A 162 -8.26 -15.60 1.32
CA ALA A 162 -7.82 -16.25 0.08
C ALA A 162 -6.28 -16.42 -0.01
N ALA A 163 -5.57 -16.37 1.13
CA ALA A 163 -4.12 -16.50 1.17
C ALA A 163 -3.61 -17.85 0.63
N ASP A 164 -4.39 -18.92 0.74
CA ASP A 164 -4.08 -20.25 0.19
C ASP A 164 -4.09 -20.29 -1.35
N ARG A 165 -4.73 -19.30 -1.98
CA ARG A 165 -4.87 -19.20 -3.44
C ARG A 165 -3.78 -18.38 -4.11
N LEU A 166 -2.80 -17.88 -3.35
CA LEU A 166 -1.73 -17.02 -3.87
C LEU A 166 -1.02 -17.64 -5.09
N PRO A 167 -0.54 -18.91 -5.07
CA PRO A 167 0.05 -19.54 -6.25
C PRO A 167 -0.90 -19.63 -7.45
N GLU A 168 -2.13 -20.10 -7.23
CA GLU A 168 -3.14 -20.32 -8.28
C GLU A 168 -3.46 -19.00 -9.00
N VAL A 169 -3.74 -17.95 -8.24
CA VAL A 169 -4.05 -16.62 -8.79
C VAL A 169 -2.85 -16.04 -9.53
N THR A 170 -1.64 -16.18 -8.97
CA THR A 170 -0.40 -15.74 -9.63
C THR A 170 -0.25 -16.38 -11.01
N GLY A 171 -0.32 -17.71 -11.11
CA GLY A 171 -0.16 -18.42 -12.38
C GLY A 171 -1.26 -18.09 -13.40
N ARG A 172 -2.50 -17.91 -12.94
CA ARG A 172 -3.62 -17.51 -13.80
C ARG A 172 -3.43 -16.12 -14.41
N LEU A 173 -2.96 -15.15 -13.61
CA LEU A 173 -2.68 -13.80 -14.10
C LEU A 173 -1.44 -13.76 -14.99
N GLN A 174 -0.39 -14.55 -14.70
CA GLN A 174 0.75 -14.71 -15.60
C GLN A 174 0.32 -15.28 -16.96
N THR A 175 -0.59 -16.27 -16.96
CA THR A 175 -1.14 -16.84 -18.20
C THR A 175 -1.90 -15.79 -19.01
N ALA A 176 -2.72 -14.95 -18.36
CA ALA A 176 -3.46 -13.88 -19.03
C ALA A 176 -2.51 -12.84 -19.65
N LEU A 177 -1.46 -12.44 -18.93
CA LEU A 177 -0.45 -11.51 -19.42
C LEU A 177 0.37 -12.10 -20.58
N ALA A 178 0.75 -13.37 -20.50
CA ALA A 178 1.45 -14.06 -21.58
C ALA A 178 0.58 -14.14 -22.85
N ALA A 179 -0.72 -14.43 -22.71
CA ALA A 179 -1.67 -14.40 -23.82
C ALA A 179 -1.85 -12.99 -24.43
N ALA A 180 -1.61 -11.93 -23.64
CA ALA A 180 -1.58 -10.55 -24.10
C ALA A 180 -0.22 -10.12 -24.71
N GLY A 181 0.73 -11.06 -24.88
CA GLY A 181 2.02 -10.83 -25.53
C GLY A 181 3.16 -10.44 -24.60
N MET A 182 2.98 -10.52 -23.28
CA MET A 182 4.05 -10.22 -22.32
C MET A 182 4.98 -11.42 -22.12
N ALA A 183 6.27 -11.25 -22.43
CA ALA A 183 7.31 -12.22 -22.10
C ALA A 183 7.71 -12.13 -20.63
N ASP A 184 7.82 -13.30 -19.98
CA ASP A 184 8.17 -13.45 -18.56
C ASP A 184 7.36 -12.54 -17.62
N PRO A 185 6.02 -12.70 -17.53
CA PRO A 185 5.19 -11.81 -16.73
C PRO A 185 5.53 -11.89 -15.24
N LEU A 186 5.82 -10.74 -14.64
CA LEU A 186 6.06 -10.62 -13.20
C LEU A 186 4.78 -10.24 -12.47
N VAL A 187 4.10 -11.23 -11.90
CA VAL A 187 2.94 -11.05 -11.04
C VAL A 187 3.33 -11.35 -9.60
N GLU A 188 3.00 -10.42 -8.71
CA GLU A 188 3.38 -10.40 -7.30
C GLU A 188 2.11 -10.36 -6.44
N CYS A 189 1.52 -11.54 -6.17
CA CYS A 189 0.32 -11.64 -5.34
C CYS A 189 0.65 -11.62 -3.84
N TYR A 190 -0.20 -11.00 -3.03
CA TYR A 190 -0.14 -11.04 -1.56
C TYR A 190 -1.52 -10.92 -0.95
N ALA A 191 -1.70 -11.41 0.28
CA ALA A 191 -2.95 -11.31 1.03
C ALA A 191 -2.77 -10.66 2.42
N ASP A 192 -1.57 -10.81 2.99
CA ASP A 192 -1.21 -10.24 4.29
C ASP A 192 -0.15 -9.13 4.09
N PRO A 193 -0.48 -7.86 4.37
CA PRO A 193 0.46 -6.75 4.30
C PRO A 193 1.70 -6.90 5.20
N ASP A 194 1.59 -7.61 6.33
CA ASP A 194 2.71 -7.80 7.27
C ASP A 194 3.71 -8.83 6.75
N ARG A 195 3.27 -9.74 5.89
CA ARG A 195 4.14 -10.71 5.19
C ARG A 195 4.70 -10.18 3.87
N LEU A 196 4.18 -9.07 3.35
CA LEU A 196 4.61 -8.46 2.10
C LEU A 196 6.02 -7.87 2.25
N PRO A 197 7.03 -8.27 1.44
CA PRO A 197 8.37 -7.71 1.54
C PRO A 197 8.42 -6.20 1.35
N VAL A 198 9.41 -5.53 1.96
CA VAL A 198 9.56 -4.06 1.94
C VAL A 198 9.59 -3.54 0.50
N PHE A 199 10.29 -4.25 -0.40
CA PHE A 199 10.35 -3.90 -1.82
C PHE A 199 8.96 -3.79 -2.47
N HIS A 200 8.07 -4.75 -2.19
CA HIS A 200 6.71 -4.75 -2.73
C HIS A 200 5.82 -3.70 -2.10
N ARG A 201 6.00 -3.39 -0.81
CA ARG A 201 5.29 -2.27 -0.19
C ARG A 201 5.60 -0.94 -0.90
N HIS A 202 6.87 -0.71 -1.23
CA HIS A 202 7.28 0.43 -2.07
C HIS A 202 6.70 0.32 -3.48
N ALA A 203 6.80 -0.85 -4.10
CA ALA A 203 6.29 -1.07 -5.46
C ALA A 203 4.78 -0.78 -5.58
N ARG A 204 3.99 -1.07 -4.53
CA ARG A 204 2.58 -0.68 -4.44
C ARG A 204 2.43 0.83 -4.28
N ALA A 205 3.18 1.43 -3.35
CA ALA A 205 3.14 2.86 -3.06
C ALA A 205 3.54 3.75 -4.25
N PHE A 206 4.37 3.25 -5.17
CA PHE A 206 4.78 3.93 -6.41
C PHE A 206 4.08 3.37 -7.66
N GLY A 207 2.99 2.64 -7.49
CA GLY A 207 2.25 1.97 -8.56
C GLY A 207 1.12 2.81 -9.15
N ALA A 208 0.63 2.39 -10.31
CA ALA A 208 -0.64 2.80 -10.89
C ALA A 208 -1.71 1.75 -10.57
N LEU A 209 -2.74 2.10 -9.80
CA LEU A 209 -3.89 1.23 -9.57
C LEU A 209 -4.67 1.08 -10.89
N LEU A 210 -4.71 -0.14 -11.43
CA LEU A 210 -5.38 -0.47 -12.69
C LEU A 210 -6.83 -0.94 -12.49
N TRP A 211 -7.07 -1.63 -11.38
CA TRP A 211 -8.36 -2.23 -11.07
C TRP A 211 -8.54 -2.38 -9.57
N ALA A 212 -9.77 -2.22 -9.10
CA ALA A 212 -10.17 -2.45 -7.72
C ALA A 212 -11.52 -3.16 -7.68
N ALA A 213 -11.69 -4.05 -6.70
CA ALA A 213 -12.96 -4.77 -6.49
C ALA A 213 -14.09 -3.83 -6.05
N ARG A 214 -13.74 -2.77 -5.32
CA ARG A 214 -14.67 -1.74 -4.83
C ARG A 214 -14.49 -0.45 -5.63
N GLU A 215 -15.62 0.16 -5.99
CA GLU A 215 -15.65 1.48 -6.61
C GLU A 215 -14.94 2.52 -5.72
N ALA A 216 -14.43 3.56 -6.36
CA ALA A 216 -13.81 4.66 -5.65
C ALA A 216 -14.85 5.43 -4.83
N GLU A 217 -14.64 5.50 -3.52
CA GLU A 217 -15.39 6.38 -2.65
C GLU A 217 -14.54 7.59 -2.25
N PRO A 218 -15.13 8.78 -2.05
CA PRO A 218 -14.39 9.95 -1.63
C PRO A 218 -13.71 9.76 -0.27
N ILE A 219 -12.41 9.99 -0.22
CA ILE A 219 -11.64 10.06 1.02
C ILE A 219 -11.83 11.42 1.68
N ARG A 220 -12.04 11.44 2.99
CA ARG A 220 -12.25 12.66 3.78
C ARG A 220 -11.11 12.86 4.76
N LEU A 221 -10.58 14.08 4.84
CA LEU A 221 -9.60 14.46 5.86
C LEU A 221 -10.33 15.12 7.03
N ALA A 222 -10.15 14.57 8.23
CA ALA A 222 -10.69 15.12 9.45
C ALA A 222 -10.00 16.42 9.83
N ARG A 223 -10.78 17.43 10.17
CA ARG A 223 -10.26 18.67 10.74
C ARG A 223 -9.90 18.45 12.20
N VAL A 224 -8.74 18.97 12.60
CA VAL A 224 -8.30 18.96 14.00
C VAL A 224 -8.77 20.21 14.72
N PHE A 225 -8.65 21.35 14.05
CA PHE A 225 -8.87 22.68 14.61
C PHE A 225 -10.10 23.32 13.97
N ASP A 226 -10.75 24.23 14.68
CA ASP A 226 -11.93 24.95 14.18
C ASP A 226 -11.55 26.01 13.14
N GLY A 227 -10.33 26.54 13.26
CA GLY A 227 -9.76 27.48 12.31
C GLY A 227 -8.26 27.66 12.50
N ALA A 228 -7.69 28.55 11.69
CA ALA A 228 -6.32 29.02 11.83
C ALA A 228 -6.28 30.54 11.64
N ASP A 229 -5.63 31.24 12.56
CA ASP A 229 -5.32 32.65 12.44
C ASP A 229 -3.93 32.82 11.78
N PRO A 230 -3.75 33.78 10.85
CA PRO A 230 -2.47 33.96 10.15
C PRO A 230 -1.28 34.30 11.05
N VAL A 231 -1.52 34.81 12.26
CA VAL A 231 -0.48 35.27 13.19
C VAL A 231 -0.33 34.29 14.36
N THR A 232 -1.43 33.85 14.95
CA THR A 232 -1.41 32.99 16.15
C THR A 232 -1.48 31.50 15.84
N GLY A 233 -1.79 31.13 14.60
CA GLY A 233 -1.82 29.75 14.14
C GLY A 233 -3.17 29.05 14.39
N PRO A 234 -3.20 27.70 14.39
CA PRO A 234 -4.42 26.92 14.58
C PRO A 234 -5.06 27.16 15.95
N TYR A 235 -6.39 27.13 16.03
CA TYR A 235 -7.13 27.32 17.29
C TYR A 235 -8.39 26.45 17.41
N PHE A 236 -8.86 26.30 18.65
CA PHE A 236 -10.20 25.80 18.97
C PHE A 236 -11.09 26.97 19.40
N ASP A 237 -12.35 26.96 18.98
CA ASP A 237 -13.35 27.92 19.42
C ASP A 237 -13.62 27.78 20.92
N LEU A 238 -13.97 28.90 21.57
CA LEU A 238 -14.27 28.91 23.01
C LEU A 238 -15.40 27.96 23.41
N PHE A 239 -16.32 27.68 22.48
CA PHE A 239 -17.46 26.78 22.67
C PHE A 239 -17.29 25.45 21.94
N HIS A 240 -16.05 25.08 21.56
CA HIS A 240 -15.78 23.80 20.93
C HIS A 240 -16.36 22.65 21.79
N PRO A 241 -17.17 21.75 21.22
CA PRO A 241 -17.86 20.71 21.97
C PRO A 241 -16.88 19.79 22.71
N ARG A 242 -17.30 19.31 23.89
CA ARG A 242 -16.52 18.34 24.67
C ARG A 242 -17.29 17.04 24.87
N VAL A 243 -16.59 15.92 24.84
CA VAL A 243 -17.15 14.59 25.10
C VAL A 243 -17.28 14.41 26.61
N ALA A 244 -18.52 14.48 27.11
CA ALA A 244 -18.83 14.36 28.53
C ALA A 244 -18.82 12.91 29.01
N ASP A 245 -19.34 11.97 28.21
CA ASP A 245 -19.41 10.56 28.55
C ASP A 245 -18.05 9.87 28.40
N ASP A 246 -17.55 9.29 29.48
CA ASP A 246 -16.25 8.62 29.50
C ASP A 246 -16.26 7.35 28.62
N ALA A 247 -17.37 6.63 28.56
CA ALA A 247 -17.48 5.41 27.75
C ALA A 247 -17.51 5.71 26.24
N ASP A 248 -18.19 6.77 25.82
CA ASP A 248 -18.13 7.27 24.44
C ASP A 248 -16.73 7.75 24.06
N ARG A 249 -16.06 8.48 24.96
CA ARG A 249 -14.68 8.94 24.76
C ARG A 249 -13.72 7.77 24.57
N GLU A 250 -13.75 6.80 25.47
CA GLU A 250 -12.84 5.65 25.44
C GLU A 250 -13.03 4.80 24.17
N ARG A 251 -14.27 4.56 23.77
CA ARG A 251 -14.55 3.83 22.51
C ARG A 251 -14.11 4.63 21.27
N THR A 252 -14.28 5.95 21.29
CA THR A 252 -13.81 6.80 20.19
C THR A 252 -12.28 6.81 20.11
N LEU A 253 -11.58 6.89 21.25
CA LEU A 253 -10.12 6.78 21.30
C LEU A 253 -9.63 5.43 20.78
N ALA A 254 -10.28 4.33 21.19
CA ALA A 254 -9.95 3.01 20.70
C ALA A 254 -10.13 2.88 19.18
N TYR A 255 -11.19 3.49 18.61
CA TYR A 255 -11.37 3.53 17.16
C TYR A 255 -10.25 4.31 16.46
N LEU A 256 -9.95 5.51 16.95
CA LEU A 256 -8.91 6.38 16.36
C LEU A 256 -7.54 5.71 16.42
N ASP A 257 -7.23 5.00 17.50
CA ASP A 257 -5.98 4.24 17.67
C ASP A 257 -5.97 2.93 16.86
N ALA A 258 -7.12 2.32 16.58
CA ALA A 258 -7.19 1.14 15.72
C ALA A 258 -7.00 1.45 14.22
N GLY A 259 -6.99 2.73 13.81
CA GLY A 259 -6.77 3.13 12.42
C GLY A 259 -5.44 2.67 11.86
N THR A 260 -5.41 2.33 10.58
CA THR A 260 -4.18 1.93 9.87
C THR A 260 -3.25 3.14 9.71
N PRO A 261 -1.99 3.09 10.17
CA PRO A 261 -1.02 4.17 9.95
C PRO A 261 -0.78 4.41 8.46
N LEU A 262 -0.91 5.66 8.03
CA LEU A 262 -0.75 6.10 6.65
C LEU A 262 0.58 6.85 6.45
N LEU A 263 0.88 7.77 7.35
CA LEU A 263 2.13 8.52 7.40
C LEU A 263 2.61 8.55 8.84
N ALA A 264 3.62 7.73 9.15
CA ALA A 264 4.24 7.70 10.46
C ALA A 264 5.39 8.71 10.54
N THR A 265 5.41 9.52 11.59
CA THR A 265 6.49 10.49 11.84
C THR A 265 6.76 10.61 13.34
N SER A 266 8.02 10.89 13.71
CA SER A 266 8.42 11.23 15.07
C SER A 266 8.22 12.71 15.40
N SER A 267 7.83 13.54 14.43
CA SER A 267 7.59 14.97 14.63
C SER A 267 6.38 15.21 15.54
N LEU A 268 6.52 16.19 16.43
CA LEU A 268 5.49 16.63 17.37
C LEU A 268 5.20 18.11 17.17
N LEU A 269 3.96 18.54 17.47
CA LEU A 269 3.57 19.95 17.52
C LEU A 269 3.31 20.39 18.95
N ALA A 270 3.38 21.71 19.18
CA ALA A 270 2.96 22.31 20.43
C ALA A 270 1.46 22.09 20.68
N ASP A 271 1.09 21.85 21.94
CA ASP A 271 -0.30 21.81 22.37
C ASP A 271 -0.89 23.23 22.34
N VAL A 272 -1.87 23.48 21.49
CA VAL A 272 -2.50 24.80 21.31
C VAL A 272 -3.33 25.21 22.54
N VAL A 273 -3.86 24.24 23.29
CA VAL A 273 -4.68 24.49 24.48
C VAL A 273 -3.80 24.67 25.72
N ALA A 274 -2.66 23.98 25.78
CA ALA A 274 -1.70 24.02 26.88
C ALA A 274 -0.26 24.16 26.36
N PRO A 275 0.13 25.32 25.79
CA PRO A 275 1.44 25.51 25.14
C PRO A 275 2.64 25.28 26.04
N GLU A 276 2.47 25.42 27.36
CA GLU A 276 3.50 25.16 28.37
C GLU A 276 3.99 23.71 28.40
N ARG A 277 3.24 22.77 27.78
CA ARG A 277 3.63 21.36 27.66
C ARG A 277 4.72 21.13 26.60
N GLY A 278 4.99 22.12 25.75
CA GLY A 278 5.92 21.99 24.63
C GLY A 278 5.37 21.12 23.49
N GLU A 279 6.27 20.56 22.69
CA GLU A 279 5.93 19.73 21.52
C GLU A 279 5.55 18.31 21.96
N VAL A 280 4.24 18.07 22.07
CA VAL A 280 3.67 16.80 22.58
C VAL A 280 2.57 16.22 21.70
N VAL A 281 2.08 16.98 20.71
CA VAL A 281 0.97 16.57 19.84
C VAL A 281 1.51 15.75 18.66
N PRO A 282 1.15 14.46 18.53
CA PRO A 282 1.69 13.63 17.45
C PRO A 282 1.17 14.00 16.07
N MET A 283 2.02 13.86 15.05
CA MET A 283 1.70 14.17 13.65
C MET A 283 1.56 12.93 12.74
N THR A 284 1.45 11.74 13.33
CA THR A 284 1.15 10.53 12.53
C THR A 284 -0.26 10.63 11.98
N PHE A 285 -0.44 10.32 10.69
CA PHE A 285 -1.77 10.19 10.08
C PHE A 285 -2.21 8.74 10.04
N ARG A 286 -3.48 8.49 10.34
CA ARG A 286 -4.14 7.19 10.26
C ARG A 286 -5.36 7.24 9.36
N THR A 287 -5.81 6.07 8.93
CA THR A 287 -6.99 5.91 8.08
C THR A 287 -7.80 4.67 8.46
N ASP A 288 -9.11 4.73 8.24
CA ASP A 288 -10.01 3.55 8.19
C ASP A 288 -10.37 3.17 6.74
N GLY A 289 -9.69 3.77 5.77
CA GLY A 289 -9.95 3.61 4.34
C GLY A 289 -10.96 4.57 3.75
N ARG A 290 -11.64 5.39 4.56
CA ARG A 290 -12.56 6.44 4.09
C ARG A 290 -12.32 7.79 4.74
N TRP A 291 -11.89 7.79 5.99
CA TRP A 291 -11.42 8.95 6.73
C TRP A 291 -9.93 8.87 6.96
N ILE A 292 -9.27 10.01 6.83
CA ILE A 292 -7.91 10.23 7.30
C ILE A 292 -8.00 11.17 8.50
N TRP A 293 -7.27 10.87 9.56
CA TRP A 293 -7.13 11.78 10.70
C TRP A 293 -5.68 11.76 11.22
N PRO A 294 -5.16 12.89 11.68
CA PRO A 294 -3.92 12.90 12.44
C PRO A 294 -4.16 12.43 13.88
N ASP A 295 -3.15 11.83 14.50
CA ASP A 295 -3.14 11.40 15.90
C ASP A 295 -3.37 12.57 16.87
N ALA A 296 -3.18 13.81 16.41
CA ALA A 296 -3.62 15.02 17.11
C ALA A 296 -5.10 14.97 17.54
N VAL A 297 -6.00 14.38 16.72
CA VAL A 297 -7.42 14.22 17.08
C VAL A 297 -7.57 13.36 18.33
N ALA A 298 -6.86 12.21 18.38
CA ALA A 298 -6.87 11.34 19.54
C ALA A 298 -6.22 12.02 20.76
N TYR A 299 -5.13 12.77 20.55
CA TYR A 299 -4.47 13.55 21.61
C TYR A 299 -5.42 14.56 22.26
N TYR A 300 -6.08 15.42 21.47
CA TYR A 300 -6.98 16.46 22.01
C TYR A 300 -8.23 15.86 22.64
N LEU A 301 -8.74 14.75 22.11
CA LEU A 301 -9.83 13.99 22.74
C LEU A 301 -9.41 13.39 24.10
N ALA A 302 -8.22 12.81 24.19
CA ALA A 302 -7.73 12.19 25.42
C ALA A 302 -7.38 13.23 26.49
N GLN A 303 -6.63 14.27 26.13
CA GLN A 303 -6.08 15.24 27.09
C GLN A 303 -7.07 16.34 27.46
N HIS A 304 -7.87 16.78 26.49
CA HIS A 304 -8.74 17.95 26.64
C HIS A 304 -10.22 17.63 26.46
N ARG A 305 -10.58 16.38 26.16
CA ARG A 305 -11.96 15.95 25.88
C ARG A 305 -12.61 16.72 24.73
N LEU A 306 -11.83 17.36 23.86
CA LEU A 306 -12.36 18.07 22.69
C LEU A 306 -12.93 17.05 21.70
N ALA A 307 -14.16 17.29 21.22
CA ALA A 307 -14.81 16.39 20.30
C ALA A 307 -14.07 16.37 18.95
N PRO A 308 -13.94 15.21 18.28
CA PRO A 308 -13.45 15.18 16.90
C PRO A 308 -14.36 15.96 15.94
N ASP A 309 -13.92 16.15 14.69
CA ASP A 309 -14.78 16.64 13.61
C ASP A 309 -16.16 15.94 13.65
N PRO A 310 -17.28 16.69 13.62
CA PRO A 310 -18.61 16.14 13.84
C PRO A 310 -18.99 15.05 12.84
N ASP A 311 -18.54 15.17 11.59
CA ASP A 311 -18.80 14.16 10.55
C ASP A 311 -17.99 12.89 10.81
N LEU A 312 -16.73 13.03 11.27
CA LEU A 312 -15.93 11.88 11.72
C LEU A 312 -16.55 11.23 12.96
N ALA A 313 -16.99 12.01 13.95
CA ALA A 313 -17.60 11.46 15.17
C ALA A 313 -18.94 10.75 14.86
N ALA A 314 -19.72 11.25 13.90
CA ALA A 314 -20.90 10.57 13.40
C ALA A 314 -20.55 9.26 12.68
N TRP A 315 -19.49 9.27 11.87
CA TRP A 315 -18.98 8.09 11.16
C TRP A 315 -18.52 6.99 12.12
N ILE A 316 -17.71 7.33 13.13
CA ILE A 316 -17.23 6.37 14.16
C ILE A 316 -18.40 5.71 14.88
N ARG A 317 -19.42 6.49 15.25
CA ARG A 317 -20.64 5.97 15.89
C ARG A 317 -21.43 5.04 14.96
N ALA A 318 -21.56 5.40 13.68
CA ALA A 318 -22.23 4.55 12.69
C ALA A 318 -21.47 3.24 12.44
N ALA A 319 -20.13 3.26 12.52
CA ALA A 319 -19.26 2.09 12.47
C ALA A 319 -19.29 1.26 13.77
N GLY A 320 -20.06 1.65 14.78
CA GLY A 320 -20.13 0.94 16.06
C GLY A 320 -18.81 0.96 16.83
N PHE A 321 -17.98 1.99 16.65
CA PHE A 321 -16.66 2.14 17.28
C PHE A 321 -15.67 1.01 16.97
N THR A 322 -15.87 0.30 15.86
CA THR A 322 -14.93 -0.73 15.39
C THR A 322 -14.33 -0.28 14.06
N ALA A 323 -13.02 -0.06 14.03
CA ALA A 323 -12.33 0.28 12.79
C ALA A 323 -12.39 -0.92 11.82
N PRO A 324 -12.76 -0.71 10.55
CA PRO A 324 -12.74 -1.76 9.55
C PRO A 324 -11.31 -2.18 9.21
N ALA A 325 -11.15 -3.41 8.71
CA ALA A 325 -9.91 -3.81 8.06
C ALA A 325 -9.72 -2.99 6.77
N VAL A 326 -8.52 -2.43 6.59
CA VAL A 326 -8.20 -1.55 5.45
C VAL A 326 -7.37 -2.33 4.44
N ASP A 327 -7.91 -2.49 3.23
CA ASP A 327 -7.18 -3.08 2.11
C ASP A 327 -6.15 -2.08 1.52
N GLY A 328 -5.19 -2.60 0.76
CA GLY A 328 -4.17 -1.81 0.09
C GLY A 328 -4.71 -0.81 -0.93
N VAL A 329 -5.89 -1.05 -1.51
CA VAL A 329 -6.58 -0.07 -2.38
C VAL A 329 -6.97 1.18 -1.59
N ALA A 330 -7.58 0.99 -0.42
CA ALA A 330 -7.97 2.07 0.46
C ALA A 330 -6.74 2.83 1.00
N VAL A 331 -5.66 2.12 1.36
CA VAL A 331 -4.37 2.76 1.74
C VAL A 331 -3.79 3.57 0.58
N HIS A 332 -3.83 3.05 -0.65
CA HIS A 332 -3.34 3.73 -1.85
C HIS A 332 -4.09 5.04 -2.10
N ARG A 333 -5.43 4.98 -2.11
CA ARG A 333 -6.28 6.15 -2.32
C ARG A 333 -6.17 7.17 -1.18
N ALA A 334 -6.07 6.71 0.07
CA ALA A 334 -5.87 7.59 1.20
C ALA A 334 -4.52 8.31 1.12
N THR A 335 -3.45 7.61 0.73
CA THR A 335 -2.12 8.21 0.50
C THR A 335 -2.21 9.31 -0.56
N MET A 336 -2.83 9.01 -1.70
CA MET A 336 -3.02 9.99 -2.77
C MET A 336 -3.80 11.21 -2.29
N ALA A 337 -4.91 11.01 -1.57
CA ALA A 337 -5.72 12.10 -1.04
C ALA A 337 -4.95 12.98 -0.03
N LEU A 338 -4.05 12.39 0.77
CA LEU A 338 -3.23 13.13 1.74
C LEU A 338 -2.22 14.07 1.07
N PHE A 339 -1.65 13.64 -0.07
CA PHE A 339 -0.63 14.42 -0.79
C PHE A 339 -1.19 15.27 -1.94
N THR A 340 -2.47 15.11 -2.26
CA THR A 340 -3.13 15.99 -3.23
C THR A 340 -3.34 17.36 -2.57
N PRO A 341 -2.81 18.47 -3.15
CA PRO A 341 -3.06 19.79 -2.61
C PRO A 341 -4.57 20.06 -2.59
N ALA A 342 -5.08 20.57 -1.47
CA ALA A 342 -6.49 20.94 -1.37
C ALA A 342 -6.83 21.93 -2.50
N PRO A 343 -7.96 21.77 -3.21
CA PRO A 343 -8.37 22.76 -4.20
C PRO A 343 -8.49 24.12 -3.51
N GLU A 344 -7.85 25.14 -4.08
CA GLU A 344 -7.99 26.50 -3.56
C GLU A 344 -9.49 26.84 -3.48
N PRO A 345 -9.97 27.42 -2.36
CA PRO A 345 -11.34 27.90 -2.29
C PRO A 345 -11.54 28.93 -3.39
N ASN A 346 -12.36 28.55 -4.37
CA ASN A 346 -12.75 29.32 -5.54
C ASN A 346 -12.91 30.82 -5.18
N GLN A 347 -12.10 31.68 -5.81
CA GLN A 347 -12.37 33.12 -5.88
C GLN A 347 -13.62 33.35 -6.75
N ALA A 348 -14.77 32.93 -6.25
CA ALA A 348 -16.08 33.26 -6.79
C ALA A 348 -16.72 34.33 -5.90
N ALA A 349 -16.28 35.56 -6.07
CA ALA A 349 -17.07 36.79 -5.89
C ALA A 349 -16.19 38.00 -6.24
N GLY A 350 -16.40 38.56 -7.43
CA GLY A 350 -15.85 39.83 -7.88
C GLY A 350 -16.60 40.31 -9.12
#